data_AF-A0A2B3TNE5-F1
#
_entry.id   AF-A0A2B3TNE5-F1
#
_cell.length_a   1.000
_cell.length_b   1.000
_cell.length_c   1.000
_cell.angle_alpha   90.00
_cell.angle_beta   90.00
_cell.angle_gamma   90.00
#
_symmetry.space_group_name_H-M   'P 1'
#
loop_
_entity.id
_entity.type
_entity.pdbx_description
1 polymer ?
#
loop_
_entity_poly.entity_id
_entity_poly.type
_entity_poly.pdbx_seq_one_letter_code
_entity_poly.pdbx_strand_id
1 'polypeptide(L)'
;YTLSVNLAGYDGVFYYFGEGQVCNFDGTTLVQGHRNPWEIVTAEVYPELADQARLGWGLENNIYNLGSRGYVATPGGVKENPYTFVKDLAEGNYKVPWEDEIKVKDGSIYGYPVKKTIHS
;
A
#
# COMPACT_ATOMS: atom_id res chain seq x y z
N TYR A 1 -10.15 4.76 -5.20
CA TYR A 1 -9.58 4.49 -6.52
C TYR A 1 -8.07 4.40 -6.41
N THR A 2 -7.44 3.56 -7.22
CA THR A 2 -5.99 3.56 -7.45
C THR A 2 -5.72 3.62 -8.93
N LEU A 3 -4.77 4.46 -9.35
CA LEU A 3 -4.32 4.58 -10.73
C LEU A 3 -2.81 4.33 -10.72
N SER A 4 -2.37 3.32 -11.45
CA SER A 4 -0.99 2.82 -11.39
C SER A 4 -0.45 2.60 -12.80
N VAL A 5 0.84 2.88 -12.99
CA VAL A 5 1.54 2.69 -14.27
C VAL A 5 2.92 2.05 -14.04
N ASN A 6 3.35 1.22 -14.98
CA ASN A 6 4.72 0.70 -15.06
C ASN A 6 5.38 1.12 -16.38
N LEU A 7 6.69 1.34 -16.36
CA LEU A 7 7.45 1.76 -17.55
C LEU A 7 7.46 0.66 -18.62
N ALA A 8 7.27 1.05 -19.89
CA ALA A 8 7.25 0.13 -21.04
C ALA A 8 8.53 -0.71 -21.18
N GLY A 9 9.69 -0.08 -20.98
CA GLY A 9 11.00 -0.69 -21.09
C GLY A 9 12.11 0.34 -20.89
N TYR A 10 13.33 -0.14 -20.67
CA TYR A 10 14.48 0.71 -20.35
C TYR A 10 15.82 0.15 -20.85
N ASP A 11 15.84 -0.98 -21.56
CA ASP A 11 17.06 -1.71 -21.94
C ASP A 11 17.50 -1.49 -23.39
N GLY A 12 16.76 -0.68 -24.17
CA GLY A 12 17.03 -0.43 -25.59
C GLY A 12 16.46 -1.49 -26.54
N VAL A 13 15.77 -2.52 -26.03
CA VAL A 13 15.31 -3.67 -26.83
C VAL A 13 13.84 -4.01 -26.56
N PHE A 14 13.47 -4.27 -25.31
CA PHE A 14 12.16 -4.81 -24.96
C PHE A 14 11.28 -3.77 -24.27
N TYR A 15 10.15 -3.43 -24.90
CA TYR A 15 9.26 -2.35 -24.46
C TYR A 15 7.82 -2.79 -24.15
N TYR A 16 7.64 -4.06 -23.75
CA TYR A 16 6.33 -4.63 -23.40
C TYR A 16 6.24 -5.00 -21.91
N PHE A 17 7.06 -4.36 -21.05
CA PHE A 17 6.90 -4.45 -19.59
C PHE A 17 5.84 -3.49 -19.04
N GLY A 18 5.41 -2.53 -19.86
CA GLY A 18 4.46 -1.50 -19.49
C GLY A 18 3.15 -2.09 -18.99
N GLU A 19 2.58 -1.44 -17.99
CA GLU A 19 1.29 -1.75 -17.40
C GLU A 19 0.58 -0.43 -17.12
N GLY A 20 -0.74 -0.41 -17.26
CA GLY A 20 -1.57 0.67 -16.77
C GLY A 20 -2.85 0.07 -16.20
N GLN A 21 -3.16 0.39 -14.94
CA GLN A 21 -4.29 -0.20 -14.24
C GLN A 21 -5.04 0.87 -13.45
N VAL A 22 -6.37 0.83 -13.56
CA VAL A 22 -7.28 1.66 -12.77
C VAL A 22 -8.21 0.76 -11.99
N CYS A 23 -8.20 0.89 -10.66
CA CYS A 23 -9.09 0.14 -9.78
C CYS A 23 -10.10 1.06 -9.10
N ASN A 24 -11.33 0.56 -9.00
CA ASN A 24 -12.40 1.15 -8.21
C ASN A 24 -12.08 1.05 -6.70
N PHE A 25 -12.81 1.80 -5.86
CA PHE A 25 -12.60 1.78 -4.40
C PHE A 25 -13.06 0.50 -3.71
N ASP A 26 -13.86 -0.35 -4.37
CA ASP A 26 -14.22 -1.70 -3.90
C ASP A 26 -13.17 -2.78 -4.24
N GLY A 27 -12.08 -2.40 -4.93
CA GLY A 27 -11.02 -3.30 -5.37
C GLY A 27 -11.19 -3.88 -6.77
N THR A 28 -12.31 -3.63 -7.45
CA THR A 28 -12.52 -4.09 -8.84
C THR A 28 -11.59 -3.35 -9.79
N THR A 29 -10.90 -4.06 -10.68
CA THR A 29 -10.17 -3.43 -11.79
C THR A 29 -11.15 -2.93 -12.84
N LEU A 30 -11.21 -1.61 -13.03
CA LEU A 30 -12.07 -0.95 -14.02
C LEU A 30 -11.45 -1.02 -15.42
N VAL A 31 -10.13 -0.77 -15.49
CA VAL A 31 -9.36 -0.81 -16.72
C VAL A 31 -8.04 -1.49 -16.44
N GLN A 32 -7.72 -2.47 -17.28
CA GLN A 32 -6.39 -3.04 -17.42
C GLN A 32 -5.95 -2.75 -18.86
N GLY A 33 -4.87 -1.99 -19.02
CA GLY A 33 -4.28 -1.74 -20.33
C GLY A 33 -3.77 -3.03 -20.97
N HIS A 34 -3.54 -2.97 -22.28
CA HIS A 34 -2.60 -3.88 -22.91
C HIS A 34 -1.16 -3.51 -22.48
N ARG A 35 -0.19 -4.18 -23.08
CA ARG A 35 1.24 -3.98 -22.75
C ARG A 35 1.99 -3.36 -23.91
N ASN A 36 1.44 -2.37 -24.60
CA ASN A 36 2.09 -1.79 -25.77
C ASN A 36 3.01 -0.62 -25.38
N PRO A 37 4.17 -0.48 -26.03
CA PRO A 37 4.94 0.76 -25.92
C PRO A 37 4.08 1.94 -26.39
N TRP A 38 4.17 3.06 -25.68
CA TRP A 38 3.40 4.28 -25.92
C TRP A 38 1.89 4.19 -25.66
N GLU A 39 1.42 3.11 -25.04
CA GLU A 39 0.01 2.94 -24.73
C GLU A 39 -0.50 4.03 -23.78
N ILE A 40 -1.70 4.54 -24.09
CA ILE A 40 -2.42 5.50 -23.25
C ILE A 40 -3.63 4.78 -22.66
N VAL A 41 -3.49 4.35 -21.41
CA VAL A 41 -4.58 3.74 -20.66
C VAL A 41 -5.47 4.84 -20.10
N THR A 42 -6.75 4.83 -20.44
CA THR A 42 -7.73 5.84 -20.03
C THR A 42 -8.84 5.21 -19.21
N ALA A 43 -9.35 5.93 -18.21
CA ALA A 43 -10.51 5.55 -17.42
C ALA A 43 -11.22 6.81 -16.92
N GLU A 44 -12.53 6.72 -16.75
CA GLU A 44 -13.30 7.73 -16.03
C GLU A 44 -13.34 7.38 -14.54
N VAL A 45 -13.18 8.38 -13.68
CA VAL A 45 -13.22 8.23 -12.23
C VAL A 45 -14.20 9.21 -11.61
N TYR A 46 -14.90 8.76 -10.58
CA TYR A 46 -15.90 9.54 -9.87
C TYR A 46 -15.51 9.65 -8.40
N PRO A 47 -14.63 10.60 -8.02
CA PRO A 47 -14.12 10.71 -6.64
C PRO A 47 -15.22 10.78 -5.58
N GLU A 48 -16.29 11.52 -5.88
CA GLU A 48 -17.46 11.68 -5.01
C GLU A 48 -18.10 10.33 -4.62
N LEU A 49 -18.11 9.33 -5.51
CA LEU A 49 -18.66 8.01 -5.17
C LEU A 49 -17.84 7.31 -4.08
N ALA A 50 -16.52 7.50 -4.06
CA ALA A 50 -15.67 6.95 -3.00
C ALA A 50 -15.91 7.68 -1.68
N ASP A 51 -16.15 8.99 -1.70
CA ASP A 51 -16.47 9.78 -0.51
C ASP A 51 -17.86 9.41 0.04
N GLN A 52 -18.84 9.25 -0.83
CA GLN A 52 -20.16 8.73 -0.47
C GLN A 52 -20.08 7.32 0.12
N ALA A 53 -19.26 6.43 -0.42
CA ALA A 53 -19.02 5.10 0.15
C ALA A 53 -18.39 5.20 1.56
N ARG A 54 -17.40 6.07 1.76
CA ARG A 54 -16.77 6.30 3.07
C ARG A 54 -17.73 6.84 4.13
N LEU A 55 -18.74 7.61 3.71
CA LEU A 55 -19.75 8.17 4.61
C LEU A 55 -20.94 7.23 4.83
N GLY A 56 -21.35 6.51 3.79
CA GLY A 56 -22.60 5.74 3.76
C GLY A 56 -22.45 4.25 4.06
N TRP A 57 -21.28 3.65 3.84
CA TRP A 57 -21.07 2.23 4.08
C TRP A 57 -20.84 1.91 5.56
N GLY A 58 -21.33 0.75 5.98
CA GLY A 58 -21.19 0.24 7.35
C GLY A 58 -20.24 -0.95 7.44
N LEU A 59 -20.61 -2.08 6.84
CA LEU A 59 -19.85 -3.32 6.91
C LEU A 59 -18.50 -3.20 6.19
N GLU A 60 -18.52 -2.58 5.01
CA GLU A 60 -17.39 -2.38 4.11
C GLU A 60 -16.49 -1.21 4.53
N ASN A 61 -16.87 -0.45 5.57
CA ASN A 61 -16.13 0.73 6.01
C ASN A 61 -14.94 0.36 6.92
N ASN A 62 -14.04 -0.46 6.37
CA ASN A 62 -12.92 -1.01 7.13
C ASN A 62 -12.01 0.08 7.73
N ILE A 63 -11.85 1.22 7.03
CA ILE A 63 -11.06 2.35 7.50
C ILE A 63 -11.64 2.98 8.77
N TYR A 64 -12.96 3.13 8.86
CA TYR A 64 -13.61 3.58 10.10
C TYR A 64 -13.57 2.50 11.20
N ASN A 65 -13.81 1.25 10.82
CA ASN A 65 -13.88 0.11 11.74
C ASN A 65 -12.55 -0.11 12.50
N LEU A 66 -11.41 0.13 11.84
CA LEU A 66 -10.08 0.02 12.45
C LEU A 66 -9.96 0.79 13.77
N GLY A 67 -10.47 2.04 13.77
CA GLY A 67 -10.39 2.94 14.92
C GLY A 67 -11.67 3.01 15.75
N SER A 68 -12.70 2.21 15.49
CA SER A 68 -14.00 2.26 16.18
C SER A 68 -14.53 0.86 16.46
N ARG A 69 -13.67 -0.04 16.96
CA ARG A 69 -13.93 -1.48 16.99
C ARG A 69 -15.17 -1.81 17.84
N GLY A 70 -16.10 -2.58 17.27
CA GLY A 70 -17.27 -3.08 18.00
C GLY A 70 -18.26 -2.00 18.47
N TYR A 71 -18.43 -0.91 17.70
CA TYR A 71 -19.26 0.23 18.10
C TYR A 71 -20.75 -0.10 18.37
N VAL A 72 -21.24 -1.25 17.88
CA VAL A 72 -22.60 -1.75 18.19
C VAL A 72 -22.71 -2.20 19.65
N ALA A 73 -21.68 -2.87 20.18
CA ALA A 73 -21.66 -3.35 21.57
C ALA A 73 -21.12 -2.29 22.54
N THR A 74 -20.19 -1.46 22.09
CA THR A 74 -19.57 -0.40 22.89
C THR A 74 -19.81 0.94 22.21
N PRO A 75 -20.70 1.81 22.71
CA PRO A 75 -20.96 3.11 22.09
C PRO A 75 -19.67 3.92 21.85
N GLY A 76 -19.46 4.37 20.61
CA GLY A 76 -18.23 5.06 20.18
C GLY A 76 -17.07 4.13 19.74
N GLY A 77 -17.18 2.83 20.03
CA GLY A 77 -16.20 1.80 19.70
C GLY A 77 -14.94 1.83 20.56
N VAL A 78 -14.20 0.71 20.57
CA VAL A 78 -12.92 0.61 21.28
C VAL A 78 -11.82 1.27 20.44
N LYS A 79 -11.25 2.35 20.99
CA LYS A 79 -10.20 3.16 20.35
C LYS A 79 -8.77 2.67 20.63
N GLU A 80 -8.59 1.92 21.72
CA GLU A 80 -7.29 1.38 22.10
C GLU A 80 -6.72 0.52 20.97
N ASN A 81 -5.44 0.71 20.64
CA ASN A 81 -4.78 -0.07 19.61
C ASN A 81 -4.39 -1.45 20.15
N PRO A 82 -4.91 -2.57 19.60
CA PRO A 82 -4.59 -3.92 20.06
C PRO A 82 -3.29 -4.47 19.44
N TYR A 83 -2.70 -3.78 18.47
CA TYR A 83 -1.61 -4.30 17.66
C TYR A 83 -0.26 -3.79 18.16
N THR A 84 0.57 -4.68 18.68
CA THR A 84 1.90 -4.36 19.20
C THR A 84 2.78 -3.69 18.15
N PHE A 85 2.77 -4.21 16.92
CA PHE A 85 3.59 -3.66 15.83
C PHE A 85 3.29 -2.18 15.53
N VAL A 86 2.03 -1.73 15.69
CA VAL A 86 1.65 -0.32 15.47
C VAL A 86 2.23 0.56 16.58
N LYS A 87 2.22 0.06 17.83
CA LYS A 87 2.85 0.76 18.96
C LYS A 87 4.37 0.81 18.79
N ASP A 88 4.99 -0.33 18.51
CA ASP A 88 6.43 -0.44 18.34
C ASP A 88 6.90 0.45 17.17
N LEU A 89 6.16 0.47 16.06
CA LEU A 89 6.44 1.36 14.93
C LEU A 89 6.32 2.84 15.30
N ALA A 90 5.27 3.23 16.03
CA ALA A 90 5.07 4.61 16.46
C ALA A 90 6.15 5.08 17.46
N GLU A 91 6.67 4.15 18.28
CA GLU A 91 7.74 4.40 19.26
C GLU A 91 9.15 4.27 18.66
N GLY A 92 9.27 3.93 17.38
CA GLY A 92 10.57 3.74 16.71
C GLY A 92 11.29 2.43 17.07
N ASN A 93 10.59 1.49 17.69
CA ASN A 93 11.09 0.20 18.17
C ASN A 93 10.60 -1.00 17.33
N TYR A 94 10.12 -0.76 16.10
CA TYR A 94 9.68 -1.86 15.22
C TYR A 94 10.83 -2.83 14.96
N LYS A 95 10.67 -4.08 15.41
CA LYS A 95 11.59 -5.19 15.16
C LYS A 95 10.79 -6.46 14.87
N VAL A 96 11.11 -7.14 13.78
CA VAL A 96 10.55 -8.49 13.54
C VAL A 96 11.35 -9.56 14.30
N PRO A 97 10.74 -10.65 14.80
CA PRO A 97 11.45 -11.62 15.65
C PRO A 97 12.69 -12.26 15.01
N TRP A 98 12.68 -12.45 13.69
CA TRP A 98 13.77 -13.05 12.92
C TRP A 98 14.69 -12.01 12.28
N GLU A 99 14.64 -10.73 12.70
CA GLU A 99 15.45 -9.68 12.09
C GLU A 99 16.93 -10.07 12.08
N ASP A 100 17.42 -10.71 13.14
CA ASP A 100 18.83 -11.13 13.28
C ASP A 100 19.26 -12.17 12.23
N GLU A 101 18.33 -12.88 11.61
CA GLU A 101 18.57 -13.89 10.55
C GLU A 101 18.47 -13.33 9.11
N ILE A 102 18.02 -12.08 8.94
CA ILE A 102 17.86 -11.47 7.61
C ILE A 102 19.22 -11.29 6.93
N LYS A 103 19.34 -11.83 5.70
CA LYS A 103 20.57 -11.83 4.91
C LYS A 103 20.89 -10.52 4.21
N VAL A 104 19.88 -9.70 3.90
CA VAL A 104 20.03 -8.43 3.19
C VAL A 104 19.44 -7.31 4.04
N LYS A 105 20.31 -6.53 4.68
CA LYS A 105 19.93 -5.39 5.53
C LYS A 105 20.52 -4.05 5.08
N ASP A 106 21.30 -4.09 4.00
CA ASP A 106 22.01 -2.95 3.45
C ASP A 106 22.26 -3.14 1.94
N GLY A 107 22.89 -2.14 1.32
CA GLY A 107 23.17 -2.13 -0.12
C GLY A 107 24.42 -2.92 -0.56
N SER A 108 25.05 -3.70 0.31
CA SER A 108 26.32 -4.39 0.01
C SER A 108 26.22 -5.35 -1.18
N ILE A 109 25.07 -6.00 -1.37
CA ILE A 109 24.85 -6.91 -2.51
C ILE A 109 24.94 -6.19 -3.87
N TYR A 110 24.72 -4.88 -3.91
CA TYR A 110 24.90 -4.03 -5.09
C TYR A 110 26.24 -3.26 -5.10
N GLY A 111 27.13 -3.55 -4.13
CA GLY A 111 28.44 -2.90 -4.01
C GLY A 111 28.43 -1.54 -3.30
N TYR A 112 27.32 -1.14 -2.67
CA TYR A 112 27.28 0.11 -1.91
C TYR A 112 28.08 0.00 -0.61
N PRO A 113 28.84 1.04 -0.22
CA PRO A 113 29.56 1.04 1.03
C PRO A 113 28.58 1.08 2.21
N VAL A 114 28.78 0.20 3.19
CA VAL A 114 27.98 0.17 4.42
C VAL A 114 28.70 1.01 5.46
N LYS A 115 28.06 2.09 5.93
CA LYS A 115 28.53 2.77 7.13
C LYS A 115 28.31 1.82 8.31
N LYS A 116 29.37 1.49 9.06
CA LYS A 116 29.18 0.91 10.39
C LYS A 116 28.46 1.96 11.23
N THR A 117 27.17 1.80 11.43
CA THR A 117 26.45 2.63 12.39
C THR A 117 27.00 2.29 13.77
N ILE A 118 27.80 3.19 14.34
CA ILE A 118 28.16 3.14 15.75
C ILE A 118 26.88 3.51 16.50
N HIS A 119 26.08 2.53 16.86
CA HIS A 119 25.06 2.72 17.88
C HIS A 119 25.73 2.46 19.24
N SER A 120 25.93 3.56 19.96
CA SER A 120 26.23 3.64 21.40
C SER A 120 25.08 3.11 22.23
#